data_AF-A0A920W8E9-F1
#
_entry.id   AF-A0A920W8E9-F1
#
_cell.length_a   1.000
_cell.length_b   1.000
_cell.length_c   1.000
_cell.angle_alpha   90.00
_cell.angle_beta   90.00
_cell.angle_gamma   90.00
#
_symmetry.space_group_name_H-M   'P 1'
#
loop_
_entity.id
_entity.type
_entity.pdbx_description
1 polymer ?
#
loop_
_entity_poly.entity_id
_entity_poly.type
_entity_poly.pdbx_seq_one_letter_code
_entity_poly.pdbx_strand_id
1 'polypeptide(L)' 'METEDGWALDFDHLDQVAARDDVSALLFCHPHNPCGYVMTSTDLVQIIEIADRHDLVVISDEIHCDLVYSPHKHIPAAQ' A
#
# COMPACT_ATOMS: atom_id res chain seq x y z
N MET A 1 6.95 7.16 4.44
CA MET A 1 8.08 8.00 4.84
C MET A 1 8.56 8.78 3.64
N GLU A 2 8.88 10.06 3.81
CA GLU A 2 9.54 10.85 2.76
C GLU A 2 11.04 10.50 2.74
N THR A 3 11.60 10.36 1.55
CA THR A 3 13.01 10.04 1.28
C THR A 3 13.56 11.01 0.24
N GLU A 4 14.89 11.00 0.02
CA GLU A 4 15.49 11.83 -1.05
C GLU A 4 14.92 11.51 -2.44
N ASP A 5 14.48 10.27 -2.66
CA ASP A 5 13.94 9.76 -3.92
C ASP A 5 12.40 9.78 -3.98
N GLY A 6 11.72 10.36 -2.98
CA GLY A 6 10.26 10.48 -2.94
C GLY A 6 9.62 9.87 -1.69
N TRP A 7 8.79 8.84 -1.86
CA TRP A 7 8.05 8.21 -0.76
C TRP A 7 8.35 6.71 -0.70
N ALA A 8 8.43 6.17 0.52
CA ALA A 8 8.60 4.75 0.79
C ALA A 8 7.66 4.28 1.92
N LEU A 9 7.23 3.02 1.86
CA LEU A 9 6.46 2.40 2.93
C LEU A 9 7.39 1.91 4.05
N ASP A 10 6.93 2.05 5.29
CA ASP A 10 7.59 1.47 6.46
C ASP A 10 6.90 0.15 6.80
N PHE A 11 7.42 -0.93 6.23
CA PHE A 11 6.82 -2.26 6.38
C PHE A 11 6.98 -2.82 7.79
N ASP A 12 8.07 -2.49 8.48
CA ASP A 12 8.29 -2.91 9.87
C ASP A 12 7.24 -2.28 10.79
N HIS A 13 6.98 -0.98 10.62
CA HIS A 13 5.92 -0.31 11.36
C HIS A 13 4.53 -0.82 10.95
N LEU A 14 4.29 -1.06 9.67
CA LEU A 14 3.02 -1.63 9.20
C LEU A 14 2.74 -3.00 9.83
N ASP A 15 3.72 -3.90 9.86
CA ASP A 15 3.60 -5.23 10.47
C ASP A 15 3.35 -5.13 11.98
N GLN A 16 4.07 -4.24 12.68
CA GLN A 16 3.86 -4.00 14.12
C GLN A 16 2.44 -3.50 14.43
N VAL A 17 1.88 -2.63 13.60
CA VAL A 17 0.51 -2.13 13.77
C VAL A 17 -0.51 -3.20 13.41
N ALA A 18 -0.29 -3.94 12.32
CA ALA A 18 -1.14 -5.02 11.87
C ALA A 18 -1.25 -6.16 12.90
N ALA A 19 -0.20 -6.42 13.68
CA ALA A 19 -0.17 -7.44 14.72
C ALA A 19 -0.98 -7.11 15.99
N ARG A 20 -1.60 -5.92 16.08
CA ARG A 20 -2.39 -5.54 17.26
C ARG A 20 -3.77 -6.21 17.21
N ASP A 21 -4.22 -6.73 18.35
CA ASP A 21 -5.51 -7.42 18.49
C ASP A 21 -6.74 -6.54 18.17
N ASP A 22 -6.59 -5.21 18.14
CA ASP A 22 -7.66 -4.25 17.85
C ASP A 22 -7.72 -3.80 16.38
N VAL A 23 -6.87 -4.35 15.51
CA VAL A 23 -6.83 -4.07 14.07
C VAL A 23 -7.51 -5.20 13.32
N SER A 24 -8.38 -4.85 12.35
CA SER A 24 -9.17 -5.82 11.58
C SER A 24 -9.15 -5.57 10.07
N ALA A 25 -8.58 -4.45 9.64
CA ALA A 25 -8.52 -4.09 8.23
C ALA A 25 -7.29 -3.23 7.93
N LEU A 26 -6.80 -3.37 6.71
CA LEU A 26 -5.74 -2.56 6.12
C LEU A 26 -6.33 -1.80 4.93
N LEU A 27 -6.44 -0.48 5.09
CA LEU A 27 -6.89 0.44 4.04
C LEU A 27 -5.69 1.20 3.46
N PHE A 28 -5.55 1.20 2.14
CA PHE A 28 -4.57 2.04 1.45
C PHE A 28 -5.14 2.61 0.15
N CYS A 29 -4.62 3.76 -0.27
CA CYS A 29 -4.97 4.43 -1.51
C CYS A 29 -3.81 4.29 -2.51
N HIS A 30 -4.11 3.81 -3.71
CA HIS A 30 -3.11 3.52 -4.75
C HIS A 30 -3.65 3.90 -6.14
N PRO A 31 -3.09 4.94 -6.82
CA PRO A 31 -2.03 5.85 -6.38
C PRO A 31 -2.40 6.70 -5.17
N HIS A 32 -1.43 6.92 -4.28
CA HIS A 32 -1.65 7.53 -2.98
C HIS A 32 -2.00 9.02 -3.06
N ASN A 33 -3.13 9.42 -2.49
CA ASN A 33 -3.46 10.81 -2.16
C ASN A 33 -3.01 11.13 -0.72
N PRO A 34 -2.27 12.24 -0.45
CA PRO A 34 -1.94 13.36 -1.34
C PRO A 34 -0.58 13.28 -2.04
N CYS A 35 0.24 12.28 -1.71
CA CYS A 35 1.65 12.26 -2.09
C CYS A 35 1.91 11.92 -3.57
N GLY A 36 0.94 11.35 -4.29
CA GLY A 36 1.10 10.86 -5.66
C GLY A 36 1.97 9.60 -5.79
N TYR A 37 2.25 8.91 -4.68
CA TYR A 37 3.09 7.73 -4.67
C TYR A 37 2.40 6.55 -5.36
N VAL A 38 3.08 5.95 -6.34
CA VAL A 38 2.62 4.78 -7.08
C VAL A 38 3.38 3.56 -6.56
N MET A 39 2.66 2.62 -5.95
CA MET A 39 3.24 1.43 -5.34
C MET A 39 3.71 0.47 -6.43
N THR A 40 4.87 -0.14 -6.22
CA THR A 40 5.39 -1.19 -7.11
C THR A 40 4.72 -2.53 -6.83
N SER A 41 4.92 -3.52 -7.71
CA SER A 41 4.47 -4.89 -7.43
C SER A 41 5.06 -5.45 -6.14
N THR A 42 6.31 -5.10 -5.83
CA THR A 42 6.98 -5.54 -4.59
C THR A 42 6.29 -4.96 -3.37
N ASP A 43 5.91 -3.67 -3.43
CA ASP A 43 5.22 -3.01 -2.33
C ASP A 43 3.86 -3.67 -2.07
N LEU A 44 3.09 -3.89 -3.13
CA LEU A 44 1.77 -4.52 -3.04
C LEU A 44 1.84 -5.95 -2.48
N VAL A 45 2.83 -6.74 -2.92
CA VAL A 45 3.05 -8.10 -2.38
C VAL A 45 3.32 -8.04 -0.88
N GLN A 46 4.20 -7.15 -0.43
CA GLN A 46 4.50 -7.04 1.00
C GLN A 46 3.28 -6.58 1.82
N ILE A 47 2.48 -5.64 1.32
CA ILE A 47 1.23 -5.22 1.98
C ILE A 47 0.29 -6.41 2.13
N ILE A 48 0.09 -7.18 1.05
CA ILE A 48 -0.83 -8.32 1.05
C ILE A 48 -0.32 -9.42 1.97
N GLU A 49 0.98 -9.73 1.97
CA GLU A 49 1.57 -10.72 2.88
C GLU A 49 1.43 -10.33 4.35
N ILE A 50 1.56 -9.04 4.68
CA ILE A 50 1.33 -8.55 6.05
C ILE A 50 -0.16 -8.69 6.41
N ALA A 51 -1.06 -8.30 5.51
CA ALA A 51 -2.50 -8.42 5.75
C ALA A 51 -2.93 -9.88 5.94
N ASP A 52 -2.45 -10.79 5.10
CA ASP A 52 -2.74 -12.23 5.17
C ASP A 52 -2.21 -12.85 6.47
N ARG A 53 -0.98 -12.50 6.87
CA ARG A 53 -0.35 -12.98 8.12
C ARG A 53 -1.17 -12.65 9.36
N HIS A 54 -1.83 -11.49 9.38
CA HIS A 54 -2.58 -10.98 10.52
C HIS A 54 -4.10 -11.06 10.33
N ASP A 55 -4.57 -11.81 9.32
CA ASP A 55 -6.01 -12.01 9.02
C ASP A 55 -6.79 -10.69 8.85
N LEU A 56 -6.20 -9.72 8.16
CA LEU A 56 -6.79 -8.40 7.95
C LEU A 56 -7.57 -8.33 6.65
N VAL A 57 -8.73 -7.66 6.68
CA VAL A 57 -9.46 -7.30 5.47
C VAL A 57 -8.69 -6.22 4.72
N VAL A 58 -8.34 -6.47 3.46
CA VAL A 58 -7.70 -5.48 2.58
C VAL A 58 -8.76 -4.61 1.89
N ILE A 59 -8.60 -3.30 1.99
CA ILE A 59 -9.38 -2.31 1.26
C ILE A 59 -8.40 -1.46 0.44
N SER A 60 -8.47 -1.58 -0.89
CA SER A 60 -7.67 -0.77 -1.80
C SER A 60 -8.54 0.30 -2.45
N ASP A 61 -8.22 1.57 -2.19
CA ASP A 61 -8.83 2.71 -2.88
C ASP A 61 -7.99 3.08 -4.11
N GLU A 62 -8.49 2.64 -5.27
CA GLU A 62 -7.82 2.81 -6.56
C GLU A 62 -8.46 3.90 -7.44
N ILE A 63 -9.20 4.85 -6.87
CA ILE A 63 -9.93 5.88 -7.65
C ILE A 63 -9.02 6.74 -8.55
N HIS A 64 -7.73 6.83 -8.22
CA HIS A 64 -6.72 7.58 -8.98
C HIS A 64 -5.93 6.72 -9.98
N CYS A 65 -6.34 5.49 -10.28
CA CYS A 65 -5.59 4.56 -11.15
C CYS A 65 -5.32 5.12 -12.57
N ASP A 66 -6.16 6.02 -13.07
CA ASP A 66 -5.98 6.71 -14.36
C ASP A 66 -4.96 7.87 -14.30
N LEU A 67 -4.57 8.31 -13.10
CA LEU A 67 -3.68 9.45 -12.86
C LEU A 67 -2.24 9.01 -12.58
N VAL A 68 -1.68 8.17 -13.45
CA VAL A 68 -0.30 7.68 -13.34
C VAL A 68 0.58 8.24 -14.47
N TYR A 69 1.71 8.84 -14.09
CA TYR A 69 2.67 9.42 -15.03
C TYR A 69 3.81 8.45 -15.34
N SER A 70 4.25 8.46 -16.60
CA SER A 70 5.43 7.71 -17.06
C SER A 70 6.68 8.07 -16.21
N PRO A 71 7.52 7.08 -15.83
CA PRO A 71 7.53 5.68 -16.28
C PRO A 71 6.66 4.72 -15.46
N HIS A 72 5.93 5.21 -14.46
CA HIS A 72 5.14 4.37 -13.57
C HIS A 72 3.93 3.75 -14.27
N LYS A 73 3.41 2.66 -13.71
CA LYS A 73 2.16 2.02 -14.13
C LYS A 73 1.35 1.65 -12.91
N HIS A 74 0.04 1.86 -12.99
CA HIS A 74 -0.87 1.33 -11.99
C HIS A 74 -0.87 -0.20 -12.04
N ILE A 75 -0.82 -0.83 -10.86
CA ILE A 75 -0.94 -2.27 -10.67
C ILE A 75 -2.09 -2.48 -9.67
N PRO A 76 -3.19 -3.12 -10.07
CA PRO A 76 -4.29 -3.42 -9.15
C PRO A 76 -3.83 -4.32 -8.01
N ALA A 77 -4.28 -4.03 -6.79
CA ALA A 77 -3.94 -4.81 -5.60
C ALA A 77 -4.57 -6.21 -5.60
N ALA A 78 -5.69 -6.40 -6.31
CA ALA A 78 -6.35 -7.69 -6.49
C ALA A 78 -6.42 -8.05 -7.98
N GLN A 79 -6.06 -9.29 -8.30
CA GLN A 79 -6.17 -9.87 -9.66
C GLN A 79 -6.92 -11.20 -9.61
#